data_AF-A0A2E6Q6S8-F1
#
_entry.id   AF-A0A2E6Q6S8-F1
#
_cell.length_a   1.000
_cell.length_b   1.000
_cell.length_c   1.000
_cell.angle_alpha   90.00
_cell.angle_beta   90.00
_cell.angle_gamma   90.00
#
_symmetry.space_group_name_H-M   'P 1'
#
loop_
_entity.id
_entity.type
_entity.pdbx_description
1 polymer ?
#
loop_
_entity_poly.entity_id
_entity_poly.type
_entity_poly.pdbx_seq_one_letter_code
_entity_poly.pdbx_strand_id
1 'polypeptide(L)'
;MATQPLPFDDVKRLAVRLGSDPDLVQGRSGTISVKESGLMWVRAEVASLAIAEQSDIFIPLRLDKVLSGIGTDVDDPTEQATLEAELGHEIDKVVRPFPFTALESLFAQRIVAQVTPPDLLAITVESNAEEILSERLEGLRWAFAPLASPGAPLNRAAASALGSTSDPPDILILSHWGAAVGAPDCDALETLIGELKRRLGRQARPVPAPDHGRLGTLLAADDEWRLPAHGEIHALGRDTQSLDCCSKGFLTLGQAMALGLGPPAIEPEETLWQAALRHEKAFRERPGYLIVPEAGVVVAADLTPQTESLLAGFARMTLRIQDSENLAPFSVDDISHYLDWQRDRWREEAEQTETPRLNTNV
;
A
#
# COMPACT_ATOMS: atom_id res chain seq x y z
N MET A 1 -3.69 8.69 -23.91
CA MET A 1 -3.61 7.35 -23.31
C MET A 1 -2.45 7.46 -22.37
N ALA A 2 -2.74 7.66 -21.07
CA ALA A 2 -1.76 8.19 -20.13
C ALA A 2 -0.59 7.24 -19.88
N THR A 3 -0.82 5.93 -19.99
CA THR A 3 0.26 4.94 -19.92
C THR A 3 0.96 4.78 -21.26
N GLN A 4 2.28 4.60 -21.20
CA GLN A 4 3.16 4.44 -22.36
C GLN A 4 4.10 3.24 -22.14
N PRO A 5 4.57 2.60 -23.22
CA PRO A 5 5.60 1.58 -23.13
C PRO A 5 6.86 2.14 -22.46
N LEU A 6 7.29 1.51 -21.36
CA LEU A 6 8.54 1.89 -20.72
C LEU A 6 9.73 1.49 -21.63
N PRO A 7 10.63 2.42 -21.98
CA PRO A 7 11.75 2.15 -22.87
C PRO A 7 12.92 1.42 -22.19
N PHE A 8 12.78 1.05 -20.91
CA PHE A 8 13.82 0.42 -20.10
C PHE A 8 13.41 -1.03 -19.76
N ASP A 9 13.85 -1.98 -20.58
CA ASP A 9 13.46 -3.40 -20.44
C ASP A 9 14.00 -4.05 -19.15
N ASP A 10 15.16 -3.63 -18.68
CA ASP A 10 15.74 -4.05 -17.40
C ASP A 10 14.83 -3.65 -16.22
N VAL A 11 14.33 -2.42 -16.22
CA VAL A 11 13.40 -1.90 -15.21
C VAL A 11 12.07 -2.66 -15.26
N LYS A 12 11.53 -2.97 -16.46
CA LYS A 12 10.30 -3.79 -16.58
C LYS A 12 10.49 -5.18 -16.00
N ARG A 13 11.61 -5.85 -16.30
CA ARG A 13 11.93 -7.17 -15.73
C ARG A 13 12.07 -7.10 -14.21
N LEU A 14 12.72 -6.06 -13.69
CA LEU A 14 12.84 -5.85 -12.25
C LEU A 14 11.47 -5.60 -11.60
N ALA A 15 10.62 -4.78 -12.22
CA ALA A 15 9.24 -4.55 -11.77
C ALA A 15 8.48 -5.88 -11.62
N VAL A 16 8.53 -6.76 -12.62
CA VAL A 16 7.87 -8.08 -12.56
C VAL A 16 8.43 -8.91 -11.42
N ARG A 17 9.77 -8.96 -11.23
CA ARG A 17 10.38 -9.70 -10.12
C ARG A 17 9.91 -9.19 -8.76
N LEU A 18 9.97 -7.87 -8.53
CA LEU A 18 9.53 -7.25 -7.28
C LEU A 18 8.03 -7.47 -7.03
N GLY A 19 7.21 -7.24 -8.05
CA GLY A 19 5.75 -7.39 -7.96
C GLY A 19 5.26 -8.83 -7.81
N SER A 20 6.09 -9.81 -8.18
CA SER A 20 5.77 -11.24 -8.06
C SER A 20 6.31 -11.85 -6.77
N ASP A 21 7.14 -11.15 -5.99
CA ASP A 21 7.65 -11.61 -4.69
C ASP A 21 6.73 -11.13 -3.55
N PRO A 22 5.89 -12.02 -2.97
CA PRO A 22 5.00 -11.66 -1.88
C PRO A 22 5.72 -11.32 -0.56
N ASP A 23 7.02 -11.58 -0.44
CA ASP A 23 7.82 -11.12 0.69
C ASP A 23 8.44 -9.73 0.45
N LEU A 24 8.24 -9.13 -0.72
CA LEU A 24 8.70 -7.77 -1.04
C LEU A 24 7.56 -6.80 -1.34
N VAL A 25 6.52 -7.24 -2.06
CA VAL A 25 5.40 -6.39 -2.46
C VAL A 25 4.07 -7.05 -2.13
N GLN A 26 3.24 -6.35 -1.35
CA GLN A 26 1.87 -6.80 -1.08
C GLN A 26 0.93 -6.28 -2.18
N GLY A 27 0.47 -7.16 -3.06
CA GLY A 27 -0.49 -6.85 -4.11
C GLY A 27 -0.07 -5.69 -5.02
N ARG A 28 -0.71 -4.53 -4.85
CA ARG A 28 -0.46 -3.31 -5.64
C ARG A 28 0.29 -2.22 -4.88
N SER A 29 0.74 -2.47 -3.65
CA SER A 29 1.38 -1.43 -2.82
C SER A 29 2.75 -0.99 -3.37
N GLY A 30 3.55 -1.93 -3.86
CA GLY A 30 4.91 -1.65 -4.33
C GLY A 30 4.98 -0.84 -5.62
N THR A 31 6.07 -0.11 -5.82
CA THR A 31 6.32 0.74 -6.98
C THR A 31 7.76 0.60 -7.48
N ILE A 32 7.99 1.04 -8.71
CA ILE A 32 9.32 1.31 -9.22
C ILE A 32 9.24 2.52 -10.15
N SER A 33 10.22 3.40 -10.06
CA SER A 33 10.43 4.50 -10.99
C SER A 33 11.84 4.53 -11.55
N VAL A 34 11.94 5.17 -12.71
CA VAL A 34 13.21 5.43 -13.39
C VAL A 34 13.23 6.88 -13.87
N LYS A 35 14.32 7.57 -13.55
CA LYS A 35 14.58 8.96 -13.94
C LYS A 35 15.53 9.00 -15.10
N GLU A 36 15.13 9.66 -16.18
CA GLU A 36 15.96 9.79 -17.37
C GLU A 36 15.55 11.05 -18.13
N SER A 37 16.53 11.86 -18.56
CA SER A 37 16.29 13.05 -19.39
C SER A 37 15.25 14.04 -18.82
N GLY A 38 15.24 14.24 -17.50
CA GLY A 38 14.31 15.16 -16.81
C GLY A 38 12.90 14.59 -16.61
N LEU A 39 12.65 13.36 -17.05
CA LEU A 39 11.41 12.62 -16.78
C LEU A 39 11.61 11.64 -15.64
N MET A 40 10.54 11.39 -14.89
CA MET A 40 10.41 10.28 -13.96
C MET A 40 9.25 9.40 -14.42
N TRP A 41 9.53 8.14 -14.75
CA TRP A 41 8.52 7.17 -15.16
C TRP A 41 8.02 6.43 -13.93
N VAL A 42 6.72 6.46 -13.68
CA VAL A 42 6.11 5.83 -12.50
C VAL A 42 4.97 4.92 -12.89
N ARG A 43 4.61 3.93 -12.06
CA ARG A 43 3.43 3.11 -12.35
C ARG A 43 2.13 3.88 -12.14
N ALA A 44 1.11 3.47 -12.87
CA ALA A 44 -0.28 3.81 -12.62
C ALA A 44 -0.73 3.32 -11.23
N GLU A 45 -1.59 4.11 -10.55
CA GLU A 45 -2.25 3.74 -9.29
C GLU A 45 -2.96 2.39 -9.42
N VAL A 46 -3.68 2.25 -10.54
CA VAL A 46 -4.27 1.07 -11.22
C VAL A 46 -3.53 -0.28 -11.16
N ALA A 47 -2.22 -0.21 -11.29
CA ALA A 47 -1.44 -1.31 -11.82
C ALA A 47 -0.66 -2.06 -10.74
N SER A 48 -0.47 -3.37 -10.96
CA SER A 48 0.53 -4.16 -10.25
C SER A 48 1.84 -4.18 -11.04
N LEU A 49 2.98 -4.19 -10.36
CA LEU A 49 4.27 -4.37 -11.01
C LEU A 49 4.41 -5.75 -11.68
N ALA A 50 3.67 -6.76 -11.22
CA ALA A 50 3.72 -8.12 -11.75
C ALA A 50 3.31 -8.22 -13.24
N ILE A 51 2.58 -7.23 -13.76
CA ILE A 51 2.12 -7.19 -15.15
C ILE A 51 2.95 -6.25 -16.04
N ALA A 52 4.08 -5.71 -15.54
CA ALA A 52 4.86 -4.69 -16.22
C ALA A 52 5.43 -5.11 -17.60
N GLU A 53 5.64 -6.40 -17.83
CA GLU A 53 6.05 -6.93 -19.15
C GLU A 53 4.86 -7.21 -20.09
N GLN A 54 3.65 -7.30 -19.54
CA GLN A 54 2.44 -7.72 -20.26
C GLN A 54 1.54 -6.53 -20.62
N SER A 55 1.76 -5.36 -20.03
CA SER A 55 0.91 -4.19 -20.18
C SER A 55 1.68 -2.90 -19.97
N ASP A 56 1.27 -1.85 -20.68
CA ASP A 56 1.80 -0.51 -20.49
C ASP A 56 1.21 0.09 -19.21
N ILE A 57 1.99 0.03 -18.13
CA ILE A 57 1.57 0.49 -16.80
C ILE A 57 2.26 1.77 -16.35
N PHE A 58 3.22 2.30 -17.10
CA PHE A 58 4.04 3.43 -16.69
C PHE A 58 3.55 4.76 -17.30
N ILE A 59 3.65 5.82 -16.52
CA ILE A 59 3.26 7.19 -16.86
C ILE A 59 4.50 8.08 -16.71
N PRO A 60 4.91 8.82 -17.76
CA PRO A 60 6.01 9.78 -17.66
C PRO A 60 5.56 11.07 -16.95
N LEU A 61 6.34 11.48 -15.95
CA LEU A 61 6.17 12.72 -15.20
C LEU A 61 7.34 13.67 -15.43
N ARG A 62 7.07 14.97 -15.40
CA ARG A 62 8.10 16.02 -15.35
C ARG A 62 8.69 16.10 -13.95
N LEU A 63 9.94 15.65 -13.79
CA LEU A 63 10.57 15.55 -12.46
C LEU A 63 10.70 16.92 -11.79
N ASP A 64 11.03 17.96 -12.56
CA ASP A 64 11.09 19.35 -12.09
C ASP A 64 9.76 19.84 -11.53
N LYS A 65 8.64 19.46 -12.15
CA LYS A 65 7.30 19.81 -11.67
C LYS A 65 6.90 19.06 -10.41
N VAL A 66 7.21 17.77 -10.31
CA VAL A 66 6.94 17.01 -9.07
C VAL A 66 7.70 17.65 -7.90
N LEU A 67 8.99 17.92 -8.08
CA LEU A 67 9.84 18.54 -7.05
C LEU A 67 9.37 19.95 -6.69
N SER A 68 9.00 20.77 -7.69
CA SER A 68 8.43 22.10 -7.43
C SER A 68 7.11 22.02 -6.68
N GLY A 69 6.23 21.08 -7.05
CA GLY A 69 4.96 20.87 -6.38
C GLY A 69 5.12 20.48 -4.92
N ILE A 70 6.07 19.57 -4.62
CA ILE A 70 6.44 19.26 -3.23
C ILE A 70 6.95 20.51 -2.50
N GLY A 71 7.80 21.31 -3.14
CA GLY A 71 8.34 22.54 -2.57
C GLY A 71 7.30 23.65 -2.32
N THR A 72 6.14 23.58 -2.98
CA THR A 72 5.03 24.52 -2.81
C THR A 72 3.80 23.90 -2.16
N ASP A 73 3.95 22.74 -1.50
CA ASP A 73 2.86 22.04 -0.80
C ASP A 73 1.64 21.72 -1.67
N VAL A 74 1.86 21.40 -2.96
CA VAL A 74 0.83 20.78 -3.80
C VAL A 74 0.52 19.41 -3.23
N ASP A 75 -0.77 19.13 -3.11
CA ASP A 75 -1.24 17.93 -2.44
C ASP A 75 -0.99 16.65 -3.26
N ASP A 76 -1.33 16.67 -4.55
CA ASP A 76 -0.87 15.65 -5.51
C ASP A 76 0.01 16.27 -6.61
N PRO A 77 1.33 16.37 -6.38
CA PRO A 77 2.25 16.90 -7.38
C PRO A 77 2.48 15.95 -8.56
N THR A 78 2.12 14.66 -8.44
CA THR A 78 2.34 13.67 -9.50
C THR A 78 1.31 13.80 -10.61
N GLU A 79 0.05 14.05 -10.24
CA GLU A 79 -1.05 14.26 -11.19
C GLU A 79 -0.79 15.49 -12.08
N GLN A 80 -0.38 16.60 -11.47
CA GLN A 80 -0.08 17.86 -12.18
C GLN A 80 1.19 17.80 -13.05
N ALA A 81 2.05 16.80 -12.83
CA ALA A 81 3.31 16.65 -13.53
C ALA A 81 3.24 15.71 -14.75
N THR A 82 2.06 15.14 -15.04
CA THR A 82 1.88 14.30 -16.23
C THR A 82 2.06 15.10 -17.52
N LEU A 83 2.56 14.44 -18.58
CA LEU A 83 2.67 15.09 -19.90
C LEU A 83 1.31 15.48 -20.48
N GLU A 84 0.25 14.73 -20.16
CA GLU A 84 -1.12 15.05 -20.61
C GLU A 84 -1.64 16.33 -19.92
N ALA A 85 -1.36 16.53 -18.63
CA ALA A 85 -1.70 17.77 -17.92
C ALA A 85 -1.01 19.01 -18.53
N GLU A 86 0.21 18.88 -19.08
CA GLU A 86 0.87 19.99 -19.77
C GLU A 86 0.18 20.41 -21.07
N LEU A 87 -0.49 19.46 -21.73
CA LEU A 87 -1.17 19.69 -23.01
C LEU A 87 -2.60 20.24 -22.84
N GLY A 88 -3.07 20.41 -21.60
CA GLY A 88 -4.41 20.95 -21.31
C GLY A 88 -5.54 20.05 -21.82
N HIS A 89 -5.29 18.75 -21.99
CA HIS A 89 -6.31 17.80 -22.40
C HIS A 89 -7.22 17.45 -21.23
N GLU A 90 -8.55 17.44 -21.47
CA GLU A 90 -9.53 16.94 -20.51
C GLU A 90 -9.24 15.47 -20.18
N ILE A 91 -9.24 15.18 -18.89
CA ILE A 91 -8.79 13.90 -18.33
C ILE A 91 -9.96 12.91 -18.36
N ASP A 92 -10.51 12.59 -19.53
CA ASP A 92 -11.79 11.86 -19.59
C ASP A 92 -11.70 10.33 -19.61
N LYS A 93 -10.50 9.77 -19.33
CA LYS A 93 -10.25 8.33 -19.04
C LYS A 93 -8.99 8.14 -18.18
N VAL A 94 -8.90 8.80 -17.03
CA VAL A 94 -7.64 8.97 -16.29
C VAL A 94 -7.03 7.65 -15.84
N VAL A 95 -5.84 7.33 -16.35
CA VAL A 95 -4.92 6.45 -15.63
C VAL A 95 -4.02 7.38 -14.83
N ARG A 96 -4.22 7.44 -13.51
CA ARG A 96 -3.47 8.33 -12.61
C ARG A 96 -2.16 7.72 -12.16
N PRO A 97 -1.10 8.53 -11.98
CA PRO A 97 0.07 8.11 -11.22
C PRO A 97 -0.31 7.70 -9.81
N PHE A 98 0.43 6.75 -9.23
CA PHE A 98 0.25 6.44 -7.83
C PHE A 98 0.84 7.56 -6.94
N PRO A 99 0.09 8.20 -6.02
CA PRO A 99 0.56 9.40 -5.32
C PRO A 99 1.86 9.24 -4.55
N PHE A 100 2.06 8.08 -3.92
CA PHE A 100 3.25 7.80 -3.13
C PHE A 100 4.52 7.79 -3.98
N THR A 101 4.41 7.74 -5.31
CA THR A 101 5.55 7.87 -6.23
C THR A 101 6.14 9.29 -6.21
N ALA A 102 5.44 10.29 -5.65
CA ALA A 102 6.01 11.60 -5.33
C ALA A 102 7.28 11.46 -4.48
N LEU A 103 7.27 10.54 -3.50
CA LEU A 103 8.41 10.31 -2.60
C LEU A 103 9.65 9.83 -3.35
N GLU A 104 9.46 9.11 -4.46
CA GLU A 104 10.56 8.61 -5.28
C GLU A 104 11.30 9.76 -5.99
N SER A 105 10.62 10.89 -6.26
CA SER A 105 11.25 12.07 -6.84
C SER A 105 12.31 12.70 -5.94
N LEU A 106 12.18 12.55 -4.62
CA LEU A 106 13.09 13.13 -3.62
C LEU A 106 14.47 12.47 -3.59
N PHE A 107 14.60 11.26 -4.14
CA PHE A 107 15.87 10.57 -4.28
C PHE A 107 16.67 11.17 -5.44
N ALA A 108 18.00 11.31 -5.30
CA ALA A 108 18.87 11.69 -6.42
C ALA A 108 19.14 10.51 -7.38
N GLN A 109 18.96 9.29 -6.87
CA GLN A 109 19.24 8.03 -7.56
C GLN A 109 18.31 7.84 -8.76
N ARG A 110 18.86 7.21 -9.80
CA ARG A 110 18.21 6.99 -11.10
C ARG A 110 16.99 6.08 -10.99
N ILE A 111 17.12 4.99 -10.25
CA ILE A 111 16.06 3.99 -10.07
C ILE A 111 15.66 3.99 -8.61
N VAL A 112 14.36 4.03 -8.35
CA VAL A 112 13.81 3.96 -6.99
C VAL A 112 12.69 2.92 -6.99
N ALA A 113 12.62 2.08 -5.96
CA ALA A 113 11.50 1.18 -5.76
C ALA A 113 10.91 1.35 -4.35
N GLN A 114 9.58 1.33 -4.25
CA GLN A 114 8.93 1.15 -2.96
C GLN A 114 8.57 -0.32 -2.77
N VAL A 115 9.03 -0.87 -1.66
CA VAL A 115 8.76 -2.24 -1.24
C VAL A 115 8.04 -2.23 0.10
N THR A 116 7.19 -3.24 0.29
CA THR A 116 6.39 -3.46 1.50
C THR A 116 6.63 -4.88 2.08
N PRO A 117 7.89 -5.23 2.45
CA PRO A 117 8.17 -6.54 3.01
C PRO A 117 7.39 -6.77 4.31
N PRO A 118 6.74 -7.95 4.51
CA PRO A 118 5.98 -8.22 5.74
C PRO A 118 6.81 -8.08 7.02
N ASP A 119 8.10 -8.40 6.96
CA ASP A 119 9.05 -8.24 8.06
C ASP A 119 9.28 -6.77 8.43
N LEU A 120 9.47 -5.90 7.44
CA LEU A 120 9.59 -4.46 7.66
C LEU A 120 8.28 -3.90 8.21
N LEU A 121 7.15 -4.27 7.61
CA LEU A 121 5.84 -3.81 8.06
C LEU A 121 5.62 -4.18 9.53
N ALA A 122 5.93 -5.41 9.93
CA ALA A 122 5.82 -5.87 11.31
C ALA A 122 6.68 -5.05 12.28
N ILE A 123 7.87 -4.59 11.86
CA ILE A 123 8.72 -3.68 12.68
C ILE A 123 8.09 -2.29 12.75
N THR A 124 7.68 -1.72 11.62
CA THR A 124 7.28 -0.30 11.52
C THR A 124 6.01 0.07 12.27
N VAL A 125 5.27 -0.91 12.78
CA VAL A 125 4.02 -0.71 13.52
C VAL A 125 4.21 -0.81 15.04
N GLU A 126 5.42 -1.16 15.48
CA GLU A 126 5.81 -1.21 16.89
C GLU A 126 6.23 0.19 17.36
N SER A 127 5.92 0.51 18.63
CA SER A 127 6.22 1.83 19.20
C SER A 127 7.73 2.17 19.24
N ASN A 128 8.59 1.15 19.27
CA ASN A 128 10.05 1.28 19.25
C ASN A 128 10.68 0.94 17.89
N ALA A 129 9.90 1.04 16.79
CA ALA A 129 10.36 0.71 15.44
C ALA A 129 11.70 1.35 15.07
N GLU A 130 11.88 2.66 15.34
CA GLU A 130 13.09 3.40 14.97
C GLU A 130 14.34 2.86 15.68
N GLU A 131 14.22 2.41 16.94
CA GLU A 131 15.32 1.79 17.68
C GLU A 131 15.74 0.46 17.05
N ILE A 132 14.75 -0.40 16.75
CA ILE A 132 14.97 -1.69 16.09
C ILE A 132 15.63 -1.48 14.72
N LEU A 133 15.13 -0.53 13.93
CA LEU A 133 15.67 -0.22 12.61
C LEU A 133 17.09 0.32 12.70
N SER A 134 17.39 1.18 13.68
CA SER A 134 18.72 1.73 13.90
C SER A 134 19.78 0.66 14.18
N GLU A 135 19.44 -0.33 15.02
CA GLU A 135 20.34 -1.46 15.27
C GLU A 135 20.52 -2.33 14.01
N ARG A 136 19.42 -2.67 13.33
CA ARG A 136 19.45 -3.63 12.21
C ARG A 136 20.09 -3.06 10.94
N LEU A 137 19.97 -1.75 10.73
CA LEU A 137 20.43 -1.07 9.52
C LEU A 137 21.76 -0.33 9.71
N GLU A 138 22.48 -0.60 10.80
CA GLU A 138 23.79 -0.01 11.07
C GLU A 138 24.73 -0.12 9.85
N GLY A 139 25.32 1.00 9.45
CA GLY A 139 26.23 1.08 8.31
C GLY A 139 25.56 1.16 6.94
N LEU A 140 24.22 1.16 6.86
CA LEU A 140 23.50 1.57 5.64
C LEU A 140 23.18 3.06 5.68
N ARG A 141 23.02 3.68 4.50
CA ARG A 141 22.57 5.07 4.39
C ARG A 141 21.05 5.10 4.33
N TRP A 142 20.42 5.33 5.47
CA TRP A 142 18.97 5.29 5.59
C TRP A 142 18.43 6.46 6.41
N ALA A 143 17.14 6.76 6.22
CA ALA A 143 16.38 7.71 7.02
C ALA A 143 15.03 7.12 7.42
N PHE A 144 14.47 7.62 8.52
CA PHE A 144 13.15 7.28 9.01
C PHE A 144 12.21 8.48 8.89
N ALA A 145 11.00 8.26 8.38
CA ALA A 145 9.93 9.25 8.41
C ALA A 145 8.69 8.66 9.09
N PRO A 146 8.04 9.41 10.00
CA PRO A 146 6.71 9.05 10.47
C PRO A 146 5.70 9.19 9.32
N LEU A 147 4.68 8.32 9.29
CA LEU A 147 3.56 8.51 8.39
C LEU A 147 2.78 9.76 8.79
N ALA A 148 2.66 10.69 7.85
CA ALA A 148 1.74 11.81 7.94
C ALA A 148 0.55 11.57 7.01
N SER A 149 -0.46 12.44 7.11
CA SER A 149 -1.59 12.46 6.17
C SER A 149 -1.06 12.48 4.73
N PRO A 150 -1.68 11.73 3.80
CA PRO A 150 -1.28 11.71 2.39
C PRO A 150 -1.22 13.10 1.76
N GLY A 151 -0.48 13.17 0.68
CA GLY A 151 -0.28 14.40 -0.08
C GLY A 151 0.81 15.28 0.52
N ALA A 152 0.56 16.59 0.61
CA ALA A 152 1.59 17.55 0.99
C ALA A 152 2.23 17.27 2.38
N PRO A 153 1.48 16.91 3.44
CA PRO A 153 2.08 16.59 4.74
C PRO A 153 3.06 15.41 4.69
N LEU A 154 2.70 14.33 3.98
CA LEU A 154 3.58 13.18 3.78
C LEU A 154 4.83 13.54 2.98
N ASN A 155 4.68 14.31 1.91
CA ASN A 155 5.81 14.76 1.09
C ASN A 155 6.80 15.58 1.92
N ARG A 156 6.30 16.49 2.79
CA ARG A 156 7.15 17.26 3.70
C ARG A 156 7.86 16.38 4.72
N ALA A 157 7.17 15.43 5.34
CA ALA A 157 7.77 14.52 6.32
C ALA A 157 8.93 13.72 5.70
N ALA A 158 8.71 13.17 4.51
CA ALA A 158 9.74 12.46 3.77
C ALA A 158 10.91 13.37 3.35
N ALA A 159 10.63 14.55 2.81
CA ALA A 159 11.66 15.50 2.40
C ALA A 159 12.52 15.95 3.60
N SER A 160 11.90 16.20 4.75
CA SER A 160 12.60 16.54 5.99
C SER A 160 13.49 15.40 6.48
N ALA A 161 13.01 14.15 6.43
CA ALA A 161 13.80 12.99 6.83
C ALA A 161 15.02 12.80 5.93
N LEU A 162 14.83 12.87 4.61
CA LEU A 162 15.91 12.76 3.62
C LEU A 162 16.95 13.89 3.75
N GLY A 163 16.49 15.12 4.04
CA GLY A 163 17.34 16.30 4.20
C GLY A 163 18.04 16.44 5.56
N SER A 164 17.70 15.60 6.54
CA SER A 164 18.27 15.67 7.90
C SER A 164 19.68 15.08 8.04
N THR A 165 20.15 14.39 6.99
CA THR A 165 21.44 13.68 6.98
C THR A 165 22.48 14.42 6.15
N SER A 166 23.75 14.34 6.54
CA SER A 166 24.85 14.96 5.81
C SER A 166 25.16 14.26 4.48
N ASP A 167 24.97 12.94 4.43
CA ASP A 167 25.07 12.14 3.21
C ASP A 167 23.67 11.68 2.79
N PRO A 168 23.21 11.98 1.56
CA PRO A 168 21.88 11.60 1.11
C PRO A 168 21.65 10.08 1.25
N PRO A 169 20.53 9.67 1.86
CA PRO A 169 20.26 8.26 2.11
C PRO A 169 19.85 7.54 0.81
N ASP A 170 20.10 6.23 0.78
CA ASP A 170 19.62 5.33 -0.28
C ASP A 170 18.29 4.67 0.11
N ILE A 171 17.93 4.71 1.39
CA ILE A 171 16.73 4.07 1.92
C ILE A 171 15.94 5.08 2.75
N LEU A 172 14.65 5.23 2.45
CA LEU A 172 13.69 5.89 3.32
C LEU A 172 12.72 4.85 3.84
N ILE A 173 12.68 4.64 5.16
CA ILE A 173 11.63 3.86 5.80
C ILE A 173 10.53 4.81 6.24
N LEU A 174 9.32 4.54 5.76
CA LEU A 174 8.12 5.25 6.14
C LEU A 174 7.31 4.36 7.08
N SER A 175 7.06 4.83 8.30
CA SER A 175 6.29 4.06 9.26
C SER A 175 4.92 3.68 8.70
N HIS A 176 4.38 2.51 9.09
CA HIS A 176 3.07 2.01 8.64
C HIS A 176 2.87 1.90 7.11
N TRP A 177 3.92 1.99 6.28
CA TRP A 177 3.83 1.89 4.82
C TRP A 177 4.84 0.92 4.20
N GLY A 178 6.14 1.13 4.42
CA GLY A 178 7.19 0.36 3.75
C GLY A 178 8.50 1.15 3.59
N ALA A 179 9.31 0.76 2.61
CA ALA A 179 10.57 1.43 2.32
C ALA A 179 10.65 1.87 0.85
N ALA A 180 11.13 3.11 0.62
CA ALA A 180 11.62 3.55 -0.68
C ALA A 180 13.14 3.34 -0.74
N VAL A 181 13.63 2.65 -1.77
CA VAL A 181 15.04 2.31 -1.95
C VAL A 181 15.52 2.87 -3.28
N GLY A 182 16.54 3.71 -3.27
CA GLY A 182 17.14 4.34 -4.44
C GLY A 182 18.51 3.75 -4.78
N ALA A 183 18.79 3.54 -6.06
CA ALA A 183 20.07 3.03 -6.55
C ALA A 183 20.41 3.56 -7.96
N PRO A 184 21.69 3.54 -8.38
CA PRO A 184 22.10 3.99 -9.72
C PRO A 184 21.55 3.11 -10.85
N ASP A 185 21.35 1.81 -10.60
CA ASP A 185 20.90 0.81 -11.58
C ASP A 185 20.12 -0.33 -10.92
N CYS A 186 19.57 -1.24 -11.74
CA CYS A 186 18.70 -2.32 -11.29
C CYS A 186 19.43 -3.33 -10.39
N ASP A 187 20.69 -3.65 -10.70
CA ASP A 187 21.47 -4.65 -9.97
C ASP A 187 21.84 -4.14 -8.57
N ALA A 188 22.24 -2.88 -8.48
CA ALA A 188 22.50 -2.20 -7.21
C ALA A 188 21.21 -2.09 -6.36
N LEU A 189 20.06 -1.83 -7.01
CA LEU A 189 18.76 -1.77 -6.32
C LEU A 189 18.38 -3.12 -5.72
N GLU A 190 18.47 -4.20 -6.49
CA GLU A 190 18.17 -5.56 -6.01
C GLU A 190 19.12 -5.98 -4.89
N THR A 191 20.41 -5.63 -5.00
CA THR A 191 21.39 -5.92 -3.95
C THR A 191 21.01 -5.22 -2.64
N LEU A 192 20.62 -3.95 -2.71
CA LEU A 192 20.25 -3.18 -1.53
C LEU A 192 18.92 -3.65 -0.91
N ILE A 193 17.92 -3.98 -1.73
CA ILE A 193 16.65 -4.59 -1.27
C ILE A 193 16.92 -5.96 -0.63
N GLY A 194 17.81 -6.77 -1.21
CA GLY A 194 18.21 -8.06 -0.65
C GLY A 194 18.87 -7.91 0.72
N GLU A 195 19.75 -6.92 0.86
CA GLU A 195 20.40 -6.61 2.15
C GLU A 195 19.39 -6.11 3.19
N LEU A 196 18.44 -5.26 2.78
CA LEU A 196 17.33 -4.81 3.63
C LEU A 196 16.50 -6.01 4.13
N LYS A 197 16.06 -6.89 3.22
CA LYS A 197 15.31 -8.12 3.56
C LYS A 197 16.08 -9.03 4.51
N ARG A 198 17.39 -9.21 4.27
CA ARG A 198 18.25 -10.03 5.12
C ARG A 198 18.39 -9.48 6.54
N ARG A 199 18.58 -8.16 6.70
CA ARG A 199 18.77 -7.51 8.01
C ARG A 199 17.48 -7.41 8.82
N LEU A 200 16.36 -7.16 8.14
CA LEU A 200 15.06 -6.98 8.77
C LEU A 200 14.28 -8.29 8.97
N GLY A 201 14.76 -9.40 8.43
CA GLY A 201 14.09 -10.70 8.51
C GLY A 201 13.71 -11.07 9.94
N ARG A 202 12.43 -11.36 10.15
CA ARG A 202 11.87 -11.85 11.40
C ARG A 202 11.44 -13.30 11.23
N GLN A 203 11.53 -14.06 12.32
CA GLN A 203 11.00 -15.41 12.33
C GLN A 203 9.48 -15.34 12.33
N ALA A 204 8.86 -15.80 11.24
CA ALA A 204 7.42 -15.98 11.19
C ALA A 204 6.98 -17.15 12.09
N ARG A 205 5.89 -16.96 12.82
CA ARG A 205 5.20 -18.06 13.50
C ARG A 205 4.64 -19.05 12.47
N PRO A 206 4.53 -20.35 12.80
CA PRO A 206 3.92 -21.33 11.91
C PRO A 206 2.46 -20.97 11.61
N VAL A 207 2.03 -21.15 10.36
CA VAL A 207 0.63 -21.00 9.97
C VAL A 207 -0.19 -22.13 10.61
N PRO A 208 -1.17 -21.84 11.48
CA PRO A 208 -2.00 -22.88 12.07
C PRO A 208 -2.98 -23.45 11.03
N ALA A 209 -3.28 -24.74 11.13
CA ALA A 209 -4.32 -25.35 10.31
C ALA A 209 -5.71 -24.77 10.67
N PRO A 210 -6.58 -24.50 9.68
CA PRO A 210 -7.95 -24.07 9.94
C PRO A 210 -8.82 -25.21 10.46
N ASP A 211 -9.86 -24.86 11.20
CA ASP A 211 -10.92 -25.79 11.58
C ASP A 211 -11.91 -25.95 10.41
N HIS A 212 -11.59 -26.89 9.53
CA HIS A 212 -12.42 -27.21 8.37
C HIS A 212 -13.84 -27.64 8.74
N GLY A 213 -14.06 -28.24 9.91
CA GLY A 213 -15.38 -28.69 10.34
C GLY A 213 -16.28 -27.50 10.68
N ARG A 214 -15.76 -26.57 11.49
CA ARG A 214 -16.47 -25.34 11.85
C ARG A 214 -16.68 -24.43 10.64
N LEU A 215 -15.65 -24.21 9.82
CA LEU A 215 -15.78 -23.41 8.60
C LEU A 215 -16.76 -24.04 7.61
N GLY A 216 -16.69 -25.37 7.41
CA GLY A 216 -17.61 -26.09 6.53
C GLY A 216 -19.07 -26.00 6.98
N THR A 217 -19.33 -26.00 8.29
CA THR A 217 -20.68 -25.82 8.85
C THR A 217 -21.24 -24.43 8.55
N LEU A 218 -20.41 -23.39 8.69
CA LEU A 218 -20.81 -22.00 8.37
C LEU A 218 -21.08 -21.83 6.86
N LEU A 219 -20.19 -22.34 6.02
CA LEU A 219 -20.28 -22.24 4.56
C LEU A 219 -21.44 -23.07 3.97
N ALA A 220 -21.86 -24.16 4.62
CA ALA A 220 -23.00 -24.95 4.15
C ALA A 220 -24.33 -24.18 4.18
N ALA A 221 -24.41 -23.11 4.97
CA ALA A 221 -25.59 -22.28 5.12
C ALA A 221 -25.58 -21.01 4.24
N ASP A 222 -24.47 -20.70 3.58
CA ASP A 222 -24.24 -19.41 2.92
C ASP A 222 -23.22 -19.55 1.76
N ASP A 223 -23.73 -19.51 0.52
CA ASP A 223 -22.94 -19.67 -0.71
C ASP A 223 -22.26 -18.36 -1.18
N GLU A 224 -22.48 -17.25 -0.49
CA GLU A 224 -21.79 -15.99 -0.75
C GLU A 224 -20.33 -15.99 -0.24
N TRP A 225 -19.94 -17.05 0.47
CA TRP A 225 -18.62 -17.19 1.09
C TRP A 225 -17.89 -18.44 0.61
N ARG A 226 -16.57 -18.39 0.66
CA ARG A 226 -15.68 -19.52 0.35
C ARG A 226 -14.47 -19.54 1.27
N LEU A 227 -13.72 -20.64 1.23
CA LEU A 227 -12.38 -20.69 1.80
C LEU A 227 -11.42 -19.82 0.97
N PRO A 228 -10.42 -19.19 1.61
CA PRO A 228 -9.37 -18.49 0.90
C PRO A 228 -8.48 -19.46 0.10
N ALA A 229 -7.95 -18.98 -1.02
CA ALA A 229 -6.96 -19.65 -1.85
C ALA A 229 -5.57 -19.67 -1.20
N HIS A 230 -5.27 -18.67 -0.36
CA HIS A 230 -4.00 -18.56 0.38
C HIS A 230 -4.18 -19.07 1.82
N GLY A 231 -3.58 -20.21 2.14
CA GLY A 231 -3.75 -20.87 3.43
C GLY A 231 -3.25 -20.06 4.62
N GLU A 232 -2.26 -19.19 4.43
CA GLU A 232 -1.74 -18.29 5.46
C GLU A 232 -2.81 -17.31 6.01
N ILE A 233 -3.84 -16.98 5.22
CA ILE A 233 -4.92 -16.09 5.64
C ILE A 233 -5.62 -16.61 6.91
N HIS A 234 -5.69 -17.94 7.08
CA HIS A 234 -6.28 -18.55 8.28
C HIS A 234 -5.57 -18.19 9.58
N ALA A 235 -4.31 -17.74 9.54
CA ALA A 235 -3.62 -17.26 10.73
C ALA A 235 -4.37 -16.11 11.43
N LEU A 236 -5.06 -15.24 10.68
CA LEU A 236 -5.81 -14.11 11.25
C LEU A 236 -6.91 -14.56 12.24
N GLY A 237 -7.44 -15.78 12.10
CA GLY A 237 -8.43 -16.35 13.02
C GLY A 237 -7.92 -17.48 13.90
N ARG A 238 -6.75 -18.07 13.61
CA ARG A 238 -6.21 -19.25 14.32
C ARG A 238 -4.99 -18.97 15.18
N ASP A 239 -4.16 -18.00 14.81
CA ASP A 239 -3.02 -17.58 15.60
C ASP A 239 -3.47 -16.51 16.60
N THR A 240 -3.30 -16.77 17.89
CA THR A 240 -3.78 -15.88 18.95
C THR A 240 -3.21 -14.47 18.82
N GLN A 241 -1.93 -14.37 18.42
CA GLN A 241 -1.27 -13.08 18.28
C GLN A 241 -1.73 -12.33 17.01
N SER A 242 -1.90 -13.02 15.88
CA SER A 242 -2.51 -12.42 14.70
C SER A 242 -3.94 -11.96 14.96
N LEU A 243 -4.74 -12.74 15.69
CA LEU A 243 -6.10 -12.37 16.06
C LEU A 243 -6.11 -11.14 16.98
N ASP A 244 -5.20 -11.06 17.96
CA ASP A 244 -5.05 -9.88 18.81
C ASP A 244 -4.67 -8.64 17.99
N CYS A 245 -3.75 -8.77 17.01
CA CYS A 245 -3.43 -7.69 16.08
C CYS A 245 -4.68 -7.21 15.32
N CYS A 246 -5.48 -8.13 14.77
CA CYS A 246 -6.72 -7.77 14.07
C CYS A 246 -7.73 -7.06 14.98
N SER A 247 -7.81 -7.44 16.26
CA SER A 247 -8.72 -6.80 17.21
C SER A 247 -8.41 -5.32 17.48
N LYS A 248 -7.17 -4.89 17.19
CA LYS A 248 -6.70 -3.50 17.37
C LYS A 248 -7.00 -2.61 16.18
N GLY A 249 -7.37 -3.17 15.03
CA GLY A 249 -7.59 -2.43 13.79
C GLY A 249 -6.52 -2.70 12.73
N PHE A 250 -6.49 -1.87 11.69
CA PHE A 250 -5.45 -1.95 10.67
C PHE A 250 -4.17 -1.27 11.12
N LEU A 251 -3.03 -1.91 10.84
CA LEU A 251 -1.72 -1.47 11.33
C LEU A 251 -0.92 -0.75 10.24
N THR A 252 -1.28 -0.92 8.97
CA THR A 252 -0.62 -0.24 7.84
C THR A 252 -1.67 0.44 6.97
N LEU A 253 -1.28 1.53 6.34
CA LEU A 253 -2.18 2.24 5.44
C LEU A 253 -2.53 1.37 4.22
N GLY A 254 -1.58 0.58 3.71
CA GLY A 254 -1.84 -0.35 2.60
C GLY A 254 -2.92 -1.41 2.92
N GLN A 255 -3.02 -1.85 4.18
CA GLN A 255 -4.13 -2.71 4.62
C GLN A 255 -5.45 -1.95 4.60
N ALA A 256 -5.47 -0.78 5.24
CA ALA A 256 -6.68 0.01 5.38
C ALA A 256 -7.27 0.41 4.00
N MET A 257 -6.40 0.79 3.05
CA MET A 257 -6.78 1.09 1.67
C MET A 257 -7.43 -0.08 0.92
N ALA A 258 -7.11 -1.31 1.30
CA ALA A 258 -7.46 -2.50 0.52
C ALA A 258 -8.51 -3.39 1.20
N LEU A 259 -8.58 -3.34 2.52
CA LEU A 259 -9.35 -4.25 3.37
C LEU A 259 -10.47 -3.55 4.14
N GLY A 260 -10.56 -2.22 4.03
CA GLY A 260 -11.67 -1.41 4.55
C GLY A 260 -11.31 -0.61 5.82
N LEU A 261 -12.33 -0.24 6.59
CA LEU A 261 -12.19 0.62 7.77
C LEU A 261 -11.87 -0.14 9.08
N GLY A 262 -12.13 -1.45 9.14
CA GLY A 262 -11.76 -2.27 10.29
C GLY A 262 -11.76 -3.76 9.97
N PRO A 263 -10.97 -4.59 10.69
CA PRO A 263 -10.99 -6.03 10.48
C PRO A 263 -12.35 -6.64 10.92
N PRO A 264 -13.09 -7.29 10.01
CA PRO A 264 -14.39 -7.86 10.32
C PRO A 264 -14.23 -9.23 11.01
N ALA A 265 -14.70 -9.34 12.25
CA ALA A 265 -14.70 -10.60 13.01
C ALA A 265 -16.11 -10.99 13.43
N ILE A 266 -16.42 -12.29 13.36
CA ILE A 266 -17.68 -12.87 13.81
C ILE A 266 -17.73 -12.93 15.34
N GLU A 267 -18.87 -12.59 15.93
CA GLU A 267 -19.14 -12.76 17.35
C GLU A 267 -19.62 -14.20 17.65
N PRO A 268 -19.54 -14.67 18.90
CA PRO A 268 -20.10 -15.96 19.28
C PRO A 268 -21.56 -16.10 18.81
N GLU A 269 -21.88 -17.25 18.23
CA GLU A 269 -23.23 -17.62 17.75
C GLU A 269 -23.76 -16.84 16.53
N GLU A 270 -23.01 -15.88 15.99
CA GLU A 270 -23.39 -15.21 14.74
C GLU A 270 -23.27 -16.15 13.53
N THR A 271 -24.13 -15.93 12.53
CA THR A 271 -23.94 -16.44 11.17
C THR A 271 -23.05 -15.49 10.36
N LEU A 272 -22.53 -15.96 9.21
CA LEU A 272 -21.71 -15.14 8.31
C LEU A 272 -22.46 -13.88 7.85
N TRP A 273 -23.72 -14.04 7.42
CA TRP A 273 -24.60 -12.93 7.06
C TRP A 273 -24.79 -11.91 8.21
N GLN A 274 -25.02 -12.36 9.45
CA GLN A 274 -25.22 -11.45 10.59
C GLN A 274 -23.97 -10.61 10.87
N ALA A 275 -22.80 -11.25 10.87
CA ALA A 275 -21.53 -10.56 11.04
C ALA A 275 -21.27 -9.56 9.91
N ALA A 276 -21.52 -9.95 8.66
CA ALA A 276 -21.36 -9.08 7.50
C ALA A 276 -22.27 -7.84 7.58
N LEU A 277 -23.55 -8.04 7.93
CA LEU A 277 -24.51 -6.95 8.10
C LEU A 277 -24.16 -6.02 9.27
N ARG A 278 -23.64 -6.57 10.38
CA ARG A 278 -23.16 -5.77 11.52
C ARG A 278 -21.98 -4.89 11.11
N HIS A 279 -21.02 -5.47 10.39
CA HIS A 279 -19.87 -4.73 9.85
C HIS A 279 -20.31 -3.63 8.88
N GLU A 280 -21.20 -3.95 7.93
CA GLU A 280 -21.72 -2.98 6.97
C GLU A 280 -22.46 -1.83 7.65
N LYS A 281 -23.22 -2.08 8.70
CA LYS A 281 -23.87 -1.00 9.47
C LYS A 281 -22.87 -0.10 10.18
N ALA A 282 -21.77 -0.68 10.70
CA ALA A 282 -20.75 0.07 11.43
C ALA A 282 -19.89 0.94 10.49
N PHE A 283 -19.52 0.40 9.32
CA PHE A 283 -18.52 1.02 8.45
C PHE A 283 -19.07 1.49 7.09
N ARG A 284 -20.35 1.23 6.79
CA ARG A 284 -21.01 1.49 5.49
C ARG A 284 -20.33 0.80 4.31
N GLU A 285 -19.71 -0.35 4.58
CA GLU A 285 -18.97 -1.15 3.61
C GLU A 285 -19.25 -2.64 3.88
N ARG A 286 -19.63 -3.39 2.84
CA ARG A 286 -19.79 -4.84 2.96
C ARG A 286 -18.41 -5.50 3.02
N PRO A 287 -18.11 -6.34 4.02
CA PRO A 287 -16.78 -6.90 4.16
C PRO A 287 -16.50 -7.97 3.10
N GLY A 288 -15.31 -7.93 2.50
CA GLY A 288 -14.84 -8.95 1.55
C GLY A 288 -14.30 -10.24 2.20
N TYR A 289 -14.18 -10.25 3.53
CA TYR A 289 -13.73 -11.40 4.31
C TYR A 289 -14.34 -11.38 5.72
N LEU A 290 -14.32 -12.49 6.44
CA LEU A 290 -14.70 -12.57 7.85
C LEU A 290 -13.69 -13.41 8.60
N ILE A 291 -13.14 -12.85 9.67
CA ILE A 291 -12.33 -13.58 10.64
C ILE A 291 -13.28 -14.41 11.50
N VAL A 292 -13.04 -15.71 11.56
CA VAL A 292 -13.77 -16.65 12.41
C VAL A 292 -12.83 -17.08 13.54
N PRO A 293 -12.91 -16.44 14.73
CA PRO A 293 -12.04 -16.76 15.84
C PRO A 293 -12.02 -18.25 16.13
N GLU A 294 -10.80 -18.76 16.32
CA GLU A 294 -10.48 -20.17 16.54
C GLU A 294 -10.77 -21.11 15.36
N ALA A 295 -11.33 -20.64 14.23
CA ALA A 295 -11.59 -21.49 13.07
C ALA A 295 -10.77 -21.13 11.84
N GLY A 296 -10.52 -19.83 11.62
CA GLY A 296 -9.79 -19.33 10.46
C GLY A 296 -10.45 -18.11 9.87
N VAL A 297 -10.62 -18.11 8.55
CA VAL A 297 -11.13 -16.98 7.79
C VAL A 297 -11.94 -17.53 6.63
N VAL A 298 -13.02 -16.85 6.29
CA VAL A 298 -13.74 -17.01 5.03
C VAL A 298 -13.63 -15.73 4.22
N VAL A 299 -13.72 -15.84 2.90
CA VAL A 299 -13.70 -14.71 1.98
C VAL A 299 -14.96 -14.72 1.13
N ALA A 300 -15.40 -13.55 0.69
CA ALA A 300 -16.53 -13.43 -0.23
C ALA A 300 -16.23 -14.22 -1.52
N ALA A 301 -17.25 -14.86 -2.08
CA ALA A 301 -17.11 -15.70 -3.27
C ALA A 301 -16.54 -14.91 -4.46
N ASP A 302 -16.90 -13.63 -4.57
CA ASP A 302 -16.46 -12.69 -5.61
C ASP A 302 -15.21 -11.86 -5.23
N LEU A 303 -14.56 -12.15 -4.08
CA LEU A 303 -13.35 -11.45 -3.68
C LEU A 303 -12.28 -11.59 -4.77
N THR A 304 -11.76 -10.45 -5.23
CA THR A 304 -10.76 -10.44 -6.30
C THR A 304 -9.44 -11.08 -5.85
N PRO A 305 -8.71 -11.77 -6.75
CA PRO A 305 -7.40 -12.33 -6.43
C PRO A 305 -6.41 -11.29 -5.88
N GLN A 306 -6.52 -10.04 -6.33
CA GLN A 306 -5.67 -8.94 -5.89
C GLN A 306 -5.95 -8.55 -4.44
N THR A 307 -7.22 -8.37 -4.06
CA THR A 307 -7.61 -8.10 -2.67
C THR A 307 -7.24 -9.27 -1.76
N GLU A 308 -7.44 -10.51 -2.22
CA GLU A 308 -7.08 -11.69 -1.46
C GLU A 308 -5.57 -11.83 -1.25
N SER A 309 -4.76 -11.44 -2.24
CA SER A 309 -3.29 -11.37 -2.09
C SER A 309 -2.85 -10.34 -1.05
N LEU A 310 -3.55 -9.21 -0.94
CA LEU A 310 -3.31 -8.20 0.09
C LEU A 310 -3.69 -8.72 1.48
N LEU A 311 -4.80 -9.46 1.59
CA LEU A 311 -5.19 -10.13 2.83
C LEU A 311 -4.17 -11.21 3.25
N ALA A 312 -3.62 -11.97 2.30
CA ALA A 312 -2.51 -12.89 2.55
C ALA A 312 -1.26 -12.15 3.05
N GLY A 313 -0.97 -10.98 2.48
CA GLY A 313 0.09 -10.09 2.95
C GLY A 313 -0.09 -9.64 4.39
N PHE A 314 -1.31 -9.26 4.77
CA PHE A 314 -1.65 -8.93 6.15
C PHE A 314 -1.40 -10.11 7.09
N ALA A 315 -1.81 -11.32 6.70
CA ALA A 315 -1.53 -12.52 7.48
C ALA A 315 -0.02 -12.79 7.63
N ARG A 316 0.77 -12.66 6.56
CA ARG A 316 2.24 -12.81 6.60
C ARG A 316 2.89 -11.80 7.54
N MET A 317 2.40 -10.57 7.57
CA MET A 317 2.89 -9.52 8.46
C MET A 317 2.55 -9.84 9.91
N THR A 318 1.28 -10.17 10.22
CA THR A 318 0.88 -10.43 11.61
C THR A 318 1.64 -11.61 12.20
N LEU A 319 1.90 -12.66 11.41
CA LEU A 319 2.74 -13.81 11.80
C LEU A 319 4.18 -13.45 12.16
N ARG A 320 4.65 -12.25 11.84
CA ARG A 320 6.01 -11.73 12.15
C ARG A 320 6.03 -10.67 13.24
N ILE A 321 4.87 -10.20 13.71
CA ILE A 321 4.77 -9.33 14.89
C ILE A 321 5.13 -10.16 16.12
N GLN A 322 6.19 -9.81 16.83
CA GLN A 322 6.67 -10.61 17.96
C GLN A 322 5.93 -10.34 19.27
N ASP A 323 5.47 -9.10 19.44
CA ASP A 323 4.65 -8.65 20.55
C ASP A 323 3.54 -7.75 20.01
N SER A 324 2.29 -8.06 20.37
CA SER A 324 1.16 -7.26 19.94
C SER A 324 0.84 -6.13 20.93
N GLU A 325 1.37 -6.13 22.16
CA GLU A 325 1.04 -5.15 23.20
C GLU A 325 1.34 -3.71 22.78
N ASN A 326 2.44 -3.50 22.06
CA ASN A 326 3.00 -2.19 21.73
C ASN A 326 2.80 -1.78 20.27
N LEU A 327 1.62 -2.05 19.72
CA LEU A 327 1.26 -1.69 18.35
C LEU A 327 0.54 -0.33 18.28
N ALA A 328 0.78 0.41 17.20
CA ALA A 328 0.08 1.66 16.89
C ALA A 328 -0.89 1.46 15.71
N PRO A 329 -2.17 1.09 15.94
CA PRO A 329 -3.15 0.98 14.86
C PRO A 329 -3.62 2.36 14.37
N PHE A 330 -4.09 2.42 13.13
CA PHE A 330 -4.83 3.58 12.65
C PHE A 330 -6.20 3.67 13.33
N SER A 331 -6.64 4.89 13.63
CA SER A 331 -8.04 5.09 13.97
C SER A 331 -8.92 4.99 12.73
N VAL A 332 -10.20 4.69 12.92
CA VAL A 332 -11.20 4.70 11.85
C VAL A 332 -11.27 6.07 11.18
N ASP A 333 -11.08 7.15 11.94
CA ASP A 333 -11.08 8.52 11.43
C ASP A 333 -9.87 8.78 10.53
N ASP A 334 -8.68 8.28 10.89
CA ASP A 334 -7.47 8.40 10.05
C ASP A 334 -7.68 7.71 8.69
N ILE A 335 -8.24 6.50 8.71
CA ILE A 335 -8.51 5.73 7.50
C ILE A 335 -9.61 6.41 6.67
N SER A 336 -10.68 6.87 7.32
CA SER A 336 -11.78 7.55 6.62
C SER A 336 -11.29 8.84 5.95
N HIS A 337 -10.46 9.63 6.64
CA HIS A 337 -9.84 10.82 6.09
C HIS A 337 -8.97 10.48 4.87
N TYR A 338 -8.21 9.38 4.93
CA TYR A 338 -7.45 8.89 3.77
C TYR A 338 -8.36 8.56 2.58
N LEU A 339 -9.41 7.76 2.81
CA LEU A 339 -10.30 7.30 1.74
C LEU A 339 -11.09 8.46 1.13
N ASP A 340 -11.47 9.42 1.96
CA ASP A 340 -12.10 10.67 1.51
C ASP A 340 -11.14 11.48 0.66
N TRP A 341 -9.89 11.68 1.11
CA TRP A 341 -8.84 12.34 0.31
C TRP A 341 -8.61 11.65 -1.04
N GLN A 342 -8.51 10.32 -1.04
CA GLN A 342 -8.34 9.56 -2.27
C GLN A 342 -9.53 9.77 -3.19
N ARG A 343 -10.77 9.67 -2.67
CA ARG A 343 -12.00 9.89 -3.44
C ARG A 343 -12.13 11.31 -3.96
N ASP A 344 -11.70 12.31 -3.19
CA ASP A 344 -11.77 13.71 -3.58
C ASP A 344 -10.83 14.01 -4.75
N ARG A 345 -9.66 13.37 -4.80
CA ARG A 345 -8.83 13.35 -6.03
C ARG A 345 -9.65 12.88 -7.24
N TRP A 346 -10.45 11.82 -7.08
CA TRP A 346 -11.35 11.34 -8.14
C TRP A 346 -12.61 12.21 -8.34
N ARG A 347 -12.97 13.13 -7.43
CA ARG A 347 -14.22 13.94 -7.47
C ARG A 347 -14.03 15.41 -7.84
N GLU A 348 -12.84 16.00 -7.73
CA GLU A 348 -12.56 17.39 -8.18
C GLU A 348 -12.93 17.64 -9.66
N GLU A 349 -13.34 16.59 -10.40
CA GLU A 349 -13.86 16.62 -11.77
C GLU A 349 -15.40 16.77 -11.90
N ALA A 350 -16.22 16.60 -10.85
CA ALA A 350 -17.69 16.67 -10.99
C ALA A 350 -18.30 18.07 -10.77
N GLU A 351 -17.68 18.91 -9.94
CA GLU A 351 -18.25 20.22 -9.56
C GLU A 351 -17.72 21.39 -10.40
N GLN A 352 -16.67 21.19 -11.21
CA GLN A 352 -16.20 22.23 -12.14
C GLN A 352 -16.95 22.23 -13.49
N THR A 353 -17.85 21.28 -13.73
CA THR A 353 -18.72 21.24 -14.92
C THR A 353 -20.11 21.84 -14.69
N GLU A 354 -20.49 22.21 -13.45
CA GLU A 354 -21.76 22.89 -13.19
C GLU A 354 -21.59 24.36 -12.76
N THR A 355 -21.92 25.21 -13.73
CA THR A 355 -22.25 26.65 -13.71
C THR A 355 -21.13 27.69 -13.82
N PRO A 356 -21.31 28.58 -14.82
CA PRO A 356 -21.86 29.88 -14.50
C PRO A 356 -23.29 30.02 -14.99
N ARG A 357 -24.18 30.37 -14.07
CA ARG A 357 -25.37 31.15 -14.41
C ARG A 357 -24.89 32.47 -15.02
N LEU A 358 -25.24 32.73 -16.28
CA LEU A 358 -25.52 34.08 -16.74
C LEU A 358 -26.93 34.09 -17.34
N ASN A 359 -27.77 34.79 -16.60
CA ASN A 359 -29.16 35.06 -16.89
C ASN A 359 -29.28 36.24 -17.88
N THR A 360 -30.45 36.32 -18.50
CA THR A 360 -31.14 37.50 -19.07
C THR A 360 -31.07 37.79 -20.58
N ASN A 361 -32.28 37.71 -21.16
CA ASN A 361 -32.90 38.56 -22.19
C ASN A 361 -32.34 38.51 -23.62
N VAL A 362 -33.07 37.88 -24.55
CA VAL A 362 -34.18 38.45 -25.37
C VAL A 362 -35.03 37.29 -25.89
#